data_AF-A0A8B6GSM1-F1
#
_entry.id   AF-A0A8B6GSM1-F1
#
_cell.length_a   1.000
_cell.length_b   1.000
_cell.length_c   1.000
_cell.angle_alpha   90.00
_cell.angle_beta   90.00
_cell.angle_gamma   90.00
#
_symmetry.space_group_name_H-M   'P 1'
#
loop_
_entity.id
_entity.type
_entity.pdbx_description
1 polymer ?
#
loop_
_entity_poly.entity_id
_entity_poly.type
_entity_poly.pdbx_seq_one_letter_code
_entity_poly.pdbx_strand_id
1 'polypeptide(L)'
;MEKLAEYNFTDNFETTDQMVQDFKDKGYLLVRNLFDKDEVEKFIKAMTDSDAFYKNAYVLLGGEVYHYHSKYMLKDAKITAPHYWHQDYGYWYNCGNLYPDMMTVWVALDKCTKENSCLEILSGSNNCGRIEHHPHDGQIVAQKSRVDVIREKCPHIYAEMNPGDALFFHCNTLHHSSANRSNLRRWAYIMCYNKATNNPTFAHHHAQYTPIEKVPNSAIKECTNLTDLSGKEFIHPSQNASIAELFAKYSANTT
;
A
#
# COMPACT_ATOMS: atom_id res chain seq x y z
N MET A 1 -15.41 -10.36 29.27
CA MET A 1 -14.76 -9.70 28.11
C MET A 1 -14.13 -8.43 28.62
N GLU A 2 -12.84 -8.24 28.35
CA GLU A 2 -12.11 -7.03 28.75
C GLU A 2 -12.62 -5.83 27.94
N LYS A 3 -12.84 -4.68 28.60
CA LYS A 3 -13.41 -3.50 27.97
C LYS A 3 -12.29 -2.74 27.23
N LEU A 4 -12.43 -2.58 25.91
CA LEU A 4 -11.49 -1.81 25.08
C LEU A 4 -11.28 -0.41 25.66
N ALA A 5 -10.05 0.10 25.57
CA ALA A 5 -9.74 1.52 25.79
C ALA A 5 -10.23 2.35 24.60
N GLU A 6 -11.55 2.46 24.50
CA GLU A 6 -12.26 3.00 23.35
C GLU A 6 -12.85 4.37 23.65
N TYR A 7 -12.56 5.32 22.78
CA TYR A 7 -12.97 6.72 22.88
C TYR A 7 -13.50 7.16 21.51
N ASN A 8 -14.44 8.10 21.50
CA ASN A 8 -14.97 8.65 20.25
C ASN A 8 -14.35 10.02 20.03
N PHE A 9 -13.74 10.21 18.86
CA PHE A 9 -13.34 11.53 18.41
C PHE A 9 -14.59 12.41 18.23
N THR A 10 -14.48 13.64 18.69
CA THR A 10 -15.46 14.72 18.55
C THR A 10 -14.70 16.00 18.25
N ASP A 11 -15.38 17.05 17.81
CA ASP A 11 -14.74 18.33 17.42
C ASP A 11 -13.88 18.98 18.53
N ASN A 12 -14.10 18.60 19.80
CA ASN A 12 -13.36 19.06 20.97
C ASN A 12 -12.61 17.93 21.70
N PHE A 13 -12.16 16.92 20.96
CA PHE A 13 -11.49 15.77 21.54
C PHE A 13 -10.09 16.14 22.07
N GLU A 14 -9.93 16.08 23.39
CA GLU A 14 -8.66 16.26 24.08
C GLU A 14 -8.21 14.98 24.78
N THR A 15 -6.89 14.77 24.88
CA THR A 15 -6.33 13.61 25.57
C THR A 15 -6.52 13.77 27.07
N THR A 16 -7.29 12.87 27.69
CA THR A 16 -7.56 12.89 29.13
C THR A 16 -6.55 12.06 29.93
N ASP A 17 -6.40 12.33 31.22
CA ASP A 17 -5.55 11.53 32.12
C ASP A 17 -5.97 10.06 32.14
N GLN A 18 -7.27 9.77 32.01
CA GLN A 18 -7.77 8.40 31.91
C GLN A 18 -7.32 7.71 30.61
N MET A 19 -7.24 8.43 29.49
CA MET A 19 -6.72 7.88 28.23
C MET A 19 -5.22 7.62 28.31
N VAL A 20 -4.46 8.49 28.98
CA VAL A 20 -3.04 8.27 29.21
C VAL A 20 -2.83 7.03 30.09
N GLN A 21 -3.66 6.83 31.11
CA GLN A 21 -3.60 5.67 31.97
C GLN A 21 -4.01 4.39 31.20
N ASP A 22 -5.09 4.44 30.44
CA ASP A 22 -5.54 3.33 29.59
C ASP A 22 -4.49 2.95 28.52
N PHE A 23 -3.79 3.92 27.92
CA PHE A 23 -2.68 3.66 27.01
C PHE A 23 -1.49 3.00 27.70
N LYS A 24 -1.13 3.45 28.91
CA LYS A 24 -0.03 2.86 29.70
C LYS A 24 -0.34 1.42 30.13
N ASP A 25 -1.58 1.16 30.51
CA ASP A 25 -1.98 -0.15 31.06
C ASP A 25 -2.29 -1.17 29.95
N LYS A 26 -2.82 -0.73 28.81
CA LYS A 26 -3.31 -1.62 27.73
C LYS A 26 -2.48 -1.54 26.46
N GLY A 27 -1.60 -0.55 26.32
CA GLY A 27 -0.70 -0.37 25.17
C GLY A 27 -1.37 0.18 23.90
N TYR A 28 -2.66 0.49 23.93
CA TYR A 28 -3.40 1.06 22.80
C TYR A 28 -4.55 1.94 23.25
N LEU A 29 -4.96 2.85 22.37
CA LEU A 29 -6.22 3.58 22.42
C LEU A 29 -6.93 3.39 21.10
N LEU A 30 -8.21 3.04 21.14
CA LEU A 30 -9.05 2.97 19.96
C LEU A 30 -9.90 4.23 19.88
N VAL A 31 -9.50 5.17 19.03
CA VAL A 31 -10.22 6.42 18.81
C VAL A 31 -11.09 6.28 17.56
N ARG A 32 -12.41 6.29 17.74
CA ARG A 32 -13.40 6.14 16.66
C ARG A 32 -13.68 7.47 15.97
N ASN A 33 -14.08 7.40 14.69
CA ASN A 33 -14.51 8.54 13.89
C ASN A 33 -13.44 9.62 13.76
N LEU A 34 -12.21 9.23 13.44
CA LEU A 34 -11.11 10.19 13.20
C LEU A 34 -11.11 10.75 11.78
N PHE A 35 -11.58 9.95 10.81
CA PHE A 35 -11.72 10.31 9.39
C PHE A 35 -12.94 9.63 8.77
N ASP A 36 -13.38 10.14 7.64
CA ASP A 36 -14.64 9.78 7.00
C ASP A 36 -14.44 9.26 5.54
N LYS A 37 -15.34 8.44 4.96
CA LYS A 37 -15.39 8.04 3.53
C LYS A 37 -15.13 9.15 2.51
N ASP A 38 -15.64 10.37 2.65
CA ASP A 38 -15.44 11.42 1.63
C ASP A 38 -14.06 12.06 1.82
N GLU A 39 -13.54 12.10 3.05
CA GLU A 39 -12.19 12.48 3.42
C GLU A 39 -11.17 11.45 2.98
N VAL A 40 -11.49 10.17 3.16
CA VAL A 40 -10.69 9.05 2.69
C VAL A 40 -10.72 9.03 1.16
N GLU A 41 -11.88 9.23 0.53
CA GLU A 41 -11.99 9.35 -0.93
C GLU A 41 -11.30 10.59 -1.48
N LYS A 42 -11.36 11.76 -0.80
CA LYS A 42 -10.62 12.96 -1.22
C LYS A 42 -9.12 12.87 -0.94
N PHE A 43 -8.72 12.23 0.16
CA PHE A 43 -7.32 11.94 0.47
C PHE A 43 -6.75 10.98 -0.58
N ILE A 44 -7.50 9.93 -0.94
CA ILE A 44 -7.17 9.03 -2.04
C ILE A 44 -7.17 9.82 -3.35
N LYS A 45 -8.21 10.58 -3.70
CA LYS A 45 -8.33 11.34 -4.96
C LYS A 45 -7.20 12.35 -5.14
N ALA A 46 -6.85 13.12 -4.10
CA ALA A 46 -5.77 14.10 -4.13
C ALA A 46 -4.39 13.44 -4.36
N MET A 47 -4.19 12.24 -3.81
CA MET A 47 -2.97 11.47 -4.00
C MET A 47 -2.95 10.71 -5.33
N THR A 48 -4.11 10.27 -5.82
CA THR A 48 -4.26 9.33 -6.95
C THR A 48 -4.53 10.00 -8.29
N ASP A 49 -5.21 11.15 -8.31
CA ASP A 49 -5.58 11.86 -9.55
C ASP A 49 -4.61 12.99 -9.91
N SER A 50 -3.46 13.05 -9.24
CA SER A 50 -2.40 14.01 -9.52
C SER A 50 -1.97 13.91 -10.99
N ASP A 51 -2.11 15.02 -11.71
CA ASP A 51 -1.77 15.12 -13.13
C ASP A 51 -0.31 14.71 -13.41
N ALA A 52 0.60 14.95 -12.45
CA ALA A 52 1.98 14.45 -12.54
C ALA A 52 2.06 12.91 -12.57
N PHE A 53 1.32 12.19 -11.72
CA PHE A 53 1.33 10.74 -11.70
C PHE A 53 0.65 10.15 -12.94
N TYR A 54 -0.51 10.70 -13.32
CA TYR A 54 -1.22 10.30 -14.52
C TYR A 54 -0.37 10.49 -15.77
N LYS A 55 0.26 11.66 -15.97
CA LYS A 55 1.06 11.96 -17.18
C LYS A 55 2.23 11.01 -17.33
N ASN A 56 2.96 10.75 -16.24
CA ASN A 56 4.07 9.81 -16.26
C ASN A 56 3.57 8.39 -16.54
N ALA A 57 2.47 7.97 -15.91
CA ALA A 57 1.88 6.66 -16.15
C ALA A 57 1.40 6.48 -17.60
N TYR A 58 0.74 7.50 -18.16
CA TYR A 58 0.28 7.55 -19.55
C TYR A 58 1.45 7.34 -20.53
N VAL A 59 2.53 8.10 -20.35
CA VAL A 59 3.71 8.03 -21.22
C VAL A 59 4.39 6.67 -21.10
N LEU A 60 4.59 6.18 -19.87
CA LEU A 60 5.29 4.93 -19.59
C LEU A 60 4.52 3.68 -20.04
N LEU A 61 3.18 3.69 -20.02
CA LEU A 61 2.34 2.59 -20.55
C LEU A 61 1.87 2.81 -21.99
N GLY A 62 2.26 3.93 -22.61
CA GLY A 62 1.96 4.25 -23.99
C GLY A 62 0.47 4.42 -24.28
N GLY A 63 -0.29 5.05 -23.37
CA GLY A 63 -1.71 5.33 -23.58
C GLY A 63 -2.49 5.67 -22.31
N GLU A 64 -3.81 5.81 -22.45
CA GLU A 64 -4.71 6.15 -21.34
C GLU A 64 -4.67 5.09 -20.24
N VAL A 65 -4.60 5.55 -18.98
CA VAL A 65 -4.58 4.72 -17.78
C VAL A 65 -5.72 5.10 -16.84
N TYR A 66 -6.13 4.16 -15.98
CA TYR A 66 -7.04 4.38 -14.87
C TYR A 66 -6.44 3.86 -13.57
N HIS A 67 -6.95 4.34 -12.43
CA HIS A 67 -6.53 3.88 -11.11
C HIS A 67 -7.14 2.52 -10.81
N TYR A 68 -6.29 1.55 -10.48
CA TYR A 68 -6.68 0.16 -10.26
C TYR A 68 -6.93 -0.14 -8.77
N HIS A 69 -6.00 0.26 -7.89
CA HIS A 69 -6.18 0.26 -6.44
C HIS A 69 -5.06 1.05 -5.73
N SER A 70 -5.28 1.41 -4.47
CA SER A 70 -4.27 1.99 -3.59
C SER A 70 -4.14 1.23 -2.28
N LYS A 71 -2.94 1.26 -1.68
CA LYS A 71 -2.67 0.69 -0.34
C LYS A 71 -1.64 1.51 0.43
N TYR A 72 -1.80 1.57 1.76
CA TYR A 72 -0.74 2.02 2.67
C TYR A 72 0.10 0.82 3.07
N MET A 73 1.42 0.93 2.89
CA MET A 73 2.35 -0.10 3.34
C MET A 73 3.08 0.38 4.58
N LEU A 74 2.68 -0.17 5.72
CA LEU A 74 3.25 0.13 7.02
C LEU A 74 4.38 -0.87 7.32
N LYS A 75 5.60 -0.36 7.51
CA LYS A 75 6.73 -1.11 8.07
C LYS A 75 7.11 -0.45 9.38
N ASP A 76 6.49 -0.91 10.46
CA ASP A 76 6.81 -0.43 11.80
C ASP A 76 8.20 -0.88 12.23
N ALA A 77 8.79 -0.11 13.14
CA ALA A 77 10.09 -0.42 13.68
C ALA A 77 10.09 -1.82 14.31
N LYS A 78 11.15 -2.59 14.05
CA LYS A 78 11.47 -3.91 14.64
C LYS A 78 10.57 -5.10 14.26
N ILE A 79 9.27 -4.89 14.07
CA ILE A 79 8.28 -5.99 14.13
C ILE A 79 7.74 -6.44 12.78
N THR A 80 7.92 -5.69 11.70
CA THR A 80 7.26 -6.05 10.44
C THR A 80 7.99 -7.16 9.68
N ALA A 81 7.22 -8.18 9.28
CA ALA A 81 7.66 -9.30 8.46
C ALA A 81 8.16 -8.86 7.07
N PRO A 82 9.00 -9.67 6.39
CA PRO A 82 9.40 -9.38 5.02
C PRO A 82 8.22 -9.51 4.06
N HIS A 83 8.30 -8.81 2.94
CA HIS A 83 7.47 -9.06 1.77
C HIS A 83 8.37 -9.73 0.74
N TYR A 84 8.16 -11.02 0.48
CA TYR A 84 9.06 -11.84 -0.34
C TYR A 84 9.07 -11.39 -1.80
N TRP A 85 10.06 -11.84 -2.59
CA TRP A 85 10.15 -11.52 -4.02
C TRP A 85 8.86 -11.90 -4.76
N HIS A 86 8.27 -10.92 -5.44
CA HIS A 86 7.04 -11.11 -6.22
C HIS A 86 6.95 -10.12 -7.37
N GLN A 87 5.97 -10.37 -8.25
CA GLN A 87 5.49 -9.42 -9.26
C GLN A 87 4.05 -9.07 -8.90
N ASP A 88 3.68 -7.79 -9.00
CA ASP A 88 2.30 -7.38 -8.76
C ASP A 88 1.34 -8.07 -9.75
N TYR A 89 1.77 -8.26 -11.00
CA TYR A 89 1.00 -8.99 -12.00
C TYR A 89 0.78 -10.46 -11.64
N GLY A 90 1.62 -11.06 -10.79
CA GLY A 90 1.39 -12.41 -10.27
C GLY A 90 0.04 -12.53 -9.56
N TYR A 91 -0.37 -11.48 -8.84
CA TYR A 91 -1.70 -11.40 -8.24
C TYR A 91 -2.75 -10.98 -9.28
N TRP A 92 -2.46 -9.92 -10.05
CA TRP A 92 -3.46 -9.27 -10.91
C TRP A 92 -3.84 -10.10 -12.15
N TYR A 93 -2.98 -11.03 -12.58
CA TYR A 93 -3.28 -12.01 -13.62
C TYR A 93 -4.53 -12.82 -13.26
N ASN A 94 -4.64 -13.22 -11.99
CA ASN A 94 -5.78 -13.98 -11.47
C ASN A 94 -7.01 -13.09 -11.19
N CYS A 95 -6.89 -11.77 -11.36
CA CYS A 95 -7.98 -10.80 -11.21
C CYS A 95 -8.63 -10.44 -12.56
N GLY A 96 -8.38 -11.20 -13.62
CA GLY A 96 -8.98 -11.01 -14.94
C GLY A 96 -8.21 -10.07 -15.89
N ASN A 97 -7.03 -9.58 -15.50
CA ASN A 97 -6.19 -8.75 -16.36
C ASN A 97 -5.40 -9.61 -17.35
N LEU A 98 -5.75 -9.56 -18.63
CA LEU A 98 -5.16 -10.41 -19.67
C LEU A 98 -3.72 -10.03 -20.03
N TYR A 99 -3.40 -8.74 -20.00
CA TYR A 99 -2.08 -8.23 -20.36
C TYR A 99 -1.39 -7.57 -19.16
N PRO A 100 -0.06 -7.60 -19.09
CA PRO A 100 0.71 -6.91 -18.06
C PRO A 100 0.83 -5.40 -18.31
N ASP A 101 -0.22 -4.76 -18.84
CA ASP A 101 -0.25 -3.33 -19.18
C ASP A 101 -0.59 -2.48 -17.95
N MET A 102 0.14 -2.73 -16.86
CA MET A 102 -0.13 -2.19 -15.54
C MET A 102 1.17 -1.74 -14.86
N MET A 103 1.05 -0.79 -13.94
CA MET A 103 2.18 -0.30 -13.15
C MET A 103 1.80 0.05 -11.73
N THR A 104 2.83 0.20 -10.90
CA THR A 104 2.74 0.68 -9.54
C THR A 104 3.52 1.98 -9.38
N VAL A 105 2.93 2.94 -8.68
CA VAL A 105 3.54 4.18 -8.21
C VAL A 105 3.65 4.09 -6.70
N TRP A 106 4.87 4.10 -6.20
CA TRP A 106 5.21 3.91 -4.80
C TRP A 106 5.80 5.20 -4.25
N VAL A 107 5.07 5.90 -3.40
CA VAL A 107 5.46 7.20 -2.84
C VAL A 107 5.94 7.01 -1.41
N ALA A 108 7.17 7.44 -1.14
CA ALA A 108 7.74 7.43 0.20
C ALA A 108 7.04 8.48 1.07
N LEU A 109 6.42 8.06 2.18
CA LEU A 109 5.86 8.99 3.18
C LEU A 109 6.86 9.27 4.31
N ASP A 110 7.67 8.26 4.65
CA ASP A 110 8.85 8.40 5.50
C ASP A 110 10.13 8.20 4.68
N LYS A 111 11.28 8.57 5.26
CA LYS A 111 12.58 8.27 4.67
C LYS A 111 12.76 6.76 4.55
N CYS A 112 13.21 6.31 3.38
CA CYS A 112 13.46 4.92 3.06
C CYS A 112 14.96 4.70 2.88
N THR A 113 15.54 3.81 3.67
CA THR A 113 16.95 3.43 3.64
C THR A 113 17.08 1.91 3.62
N LYS A 114 18.28 1.40 3.33
CA LYS A 114 18.54 -0.03 3.48
C LYS A 114 18.26 -0.52 4.90
N GLU A 115 18.60 0.30 5.89
CA GLU A 115 18.42 -0.01 7.32
C GLU A 115 16.95 -0.24 7.69
N ASN A 116 16.03 0.62 7.23
CA ASN A 116 14.61 0.50 7.52
C ASN A 116 13.80 -0.22 6.44
N SER A 117 14.47 -1.06 5.64
CA SER A 117 13.83 -1.92 4.62
C SER A 117 13.15 -1.14 3.50
N CYS A 118 13.90 -0.25 2.85
CA CYS A 118 13.53 0.29 1.53
C CYS A 118 13.19 -0.83 0.53
N LEU A 119 12.45 -0.47 -0.52
CA LEU A 119 12.08 -1.44 -1.54
C LEU A 119 13.33 -1.91 -2.30
N GLU A 120 13.42 -3.20 -2.55
CA GLU A 120 14.50 -3.85 -3.26
C GLU A 120 13.99 -4.35 -4.62
N ILE A 121 14.71 -4.09 -5.71
CA ILE A 121 14.26 -4.33 -7.09
C ILE A 121 15.33 -5.07 -7.88
N LEU A 122 14.93 -6.00 -8.74
CA LEU A 122 15.80 -6.55 -9.78
C LEU A 122 15.59 -5.77 -11.07
N SER A 123 16.53 -4.88 -11.38
CA SER A 123 16.42 -3.99 -12.55
C SER A 123 16.38 -4.80 -13.85
N GLY A 124 15.41 -4.48 -14.71
CA GLY A 124 15.17 -5.17 -15.99
C GLY A 124 14.42 -6.51 -15.90
N SER A 125 14.06 -6.96 -14.69
CA SER A 125 13.35 -8.24 -14.51
C SER A 125 11.95 -8.27 -15.12
N ASN A 126 11.33 -7.13 -15.41
CA ASN A 126 10.07 -7.04 -16.14
C ASN A 126 10.15 -7.70 -17.54
N ASN A 127 11.34 -7.69 -18.16
CA ASN A 127 11.58 -8.30 -19.47
C ASN A 127 11.59 -9.84 -19.40
N CYS A 128 11.64 -10.43 -18.21
CA CYS A 128 11.54 -11.88 -18.02
C CYS A 128 10.10 -12.40 -18.13
N GLY A 129 9.10 -11.51 -18.33
CA GLY A 129 7.68 -11.85 -18.39
C GLY A 129 7.09 -12.19 -17.02
N ARG A 130 5.86 -12.72 -17.01
CA ARG A 130 5.23 -13.21 -15.78
C ARG A 130 5.94 -14.48 -15.32
N ILE A 131 6.34 -14.49 -14.06
CA ILE A 131 6.90 -15.66 -13.37
C ILE A 131 5.76 -16.37 -12.65
N GLU A 132 5.85 -17.69 -12.52
CA GLU A 132 4.86 -18.42 -11.75
C GLU A 132 4.88 -18.03 -10.27
N HIS A 133 3.69 -17.86 -9.72
CA HIS A 133 3.51 -17.50 -8.31
C HIS A 133 2.84 -18.63 -7.55
N HIS A 134 3.22 -18.80 -6.28
CA HIS A 134 2.69 -19.84 -5.42
C HIS A 134 2.54 -19.34 -3.98
N PRO A 135 1.61 -19.92 -3.20
CA PRO A 135 1.50 -19.60 -1.78
C PRO A 135 2.76 -20.01 -1.00
N HIS A 136 3.25 -19.11 -0.15
CA HIS A 136 4.35 -19.35 0.79
C HIS A 136 4.21 -18.38 1.98
N ASP A 137 4.20 -18.92 3.21
CA ASP A 137 4.09 -18.13 4.46
C ASP A 137 2.92 -17.12 4.51
N GLY A 138 1.79 -17.47 3.89
CA GLY A 138 0.62 -16.57 3.79
C GLY A 138 0.77 -15.43 2.78
N GLN A 139 1.78 -15.47 1.91
CA GLN A 139 1.98 -14.57 0.78
C GLN A 139 1.90 -15.36 -0.54
N ILE A 140 1.61 -14.69 -1.65
CA ILE A 140 1.77 -15.28 -2.98
C ILE A 140 3.10 -14.78 -3.54
N VAL A 141 4.06 -15.68 -3.71
CA VAL A 141 5.46 -15.34 -4.00
C VAL A 141 5.88 -15.86 -5.36
N ALA A 142 6.82 -15.18 -6.02
CA ALA A 142 7.38 -15.65 -7.28
C ALA A 142 8.21 -16.92 -7.05
N GLN A 143 8.21 -17.83 -8.04
CA GLN A 143 8.94 -19.09 -7.99
C GLN A 143 10.43 -18.86 -7.66
N LYS A 144 10.86 -19.34 -6.49
CA LYS A 144 12.19 -19.05 -5.94
C LYS A 144 13.33 -19.44 -6.87
N SER A 145 13.28 -20.63 -7.47
CA SER A 145 14.34 -21.10 -8.39
C SER A 145 14.51 -20.17 -9.60
N ARG A 146 13.42 -19.59 -10.10
CA ARG A 146 13.46 -18.60 -11.19
C ARG A 146 14.02 -17.27 -10.71
N VAL A 147 13.60 -16.81 -9.53
CA VAL A 147 14.11 -15.58 -8.91
C VAL A 147 15.61 -15.68 -8.67
N ASP A 148 16.11 -16.79 -8.14
CA ASP A 148 17.53 -17.01 -7.85
C ASP A 148 18.39 -16.82 -9.12
N VAL A 149 18.00 -17.42 -10.25
CA VAL A 149 18.70 -17.26 -11.53
C VAL A 149 18.60 -15.82 -12.05
N ILE A 150 17.44 -15.16 -11.91
CA ILE A 150 17.28 -13.77 -12.34
C ILE A 150 18.17 -12.84 -11.50
N ARG A 151 18.34 -13.09 -10.21
CA ARG A 151 19.23 -12.30 -9.32
C ARG A 151 20.70 -12.35 -9.73
N GLU A 152 21.13 -13.41 -10.41
CA GLU A 152 22.49 -13.51 -10.97
C GLU A 152 22.68 -12.66 -12.23
N LYS A 153 21.59 -12.28 -12.91
CA LYS A 153 21.61 -11.59 -14.22
C LYS A 153 21.14 -10.14 -14.14
N CYS A 154 20.21 -9.84 -13.26
CA CYS A 154 19.61 -8.53 -13.09
C CYS A 154 20.27 -7.79 -11.91
N PRO A 155 20.70 -6.52 -12.10
CA PRO A 155 21.23 -5.72 -11.01
C PRO A 155 20.23 -5.58 -9.86
N HIS A 156 20.71 -5.80 -8.63
CA HIS A 156 19.91 -5.64 -7.42
C HIS A 156 20.02 -4.20 -6.91
N ILE A 157 18.90 -3.48 -6.90
CA ILE A 157 18.81 -2.07 -6.52
C ILE A 157 18.05 -1.93 -5.21
N TYR A 158 18.60 -1.13 -4.30
CA TYR A 158 17.92 -0.65 -3.11
C TYR A 158 17.36 0.74 -3.39
N ALA A 159 16.04 0.89 -3.37
CA ALA A 159 15.36 2.16 -3.64
C ALA A 159 15.34 3.04 -2.38
N GLU A 160 16.49 3.57 -1.99
CA GLU A 160 16.58 4.58 -0.92
C GLU A 160 15.97 5.91 -1.40
N MET A 161 15.06 6.46 -0.60
CA MET A 161 14.16 7.55 -1.00
C MET A 161 13.90 8.49 0.18
N ASN A 162 13.74 9.79 -0.07
CA ASN A 162 13.28 10.75 0.93
C ASN A 162 11.73 10.85 0.90
N PRO A 163 11.10 11.35 1.98
CA PRO A 163 9.67 11.64 1.96
C PRO A 163 9.28 12.52 0.76
N GLY A 164 8.24 12.12 0.03
CA GLY A 164 7.76 12.78 -1.19
C GLY A 164 8.35 12.23 -2.49
N ASP A 165 9.45 11.46 -2.45
CA ASP A 165 9.96 10.78 -3.64
C ASP A 165 8.99 9.68 -4.09
N ALA A 166 8.91 9.44 -5.40
CA ALA A 166 8.07 8.41 -6.00
C ALA A 166 8.88 7.46 -6.89
N LEU A 167 8.62 6.17 -6.76
CA LEU A 167 9.17 5.11 -7.58
C LEU A 167 8.06 4.52 -8.44
N PHE A 168 8.26 4.52 -9.75
CA PHE A 168 7.35 3.91 -10.72
C PHE A 168 7.94 2.59 -11.19
N PHE A 169 7.17 1.51 -11.17
CA PHE A 169 7.63 0.23 -11.69
C PHE A 169 6.51 -0.56 -12.37
N HIS A 170 6.91 -1.29 -13.41
CA HIS A 170 6.02 -2.16 -14.19
C HIS A 170 5.52 -3.33 -13.34
N CYS A 171 4.31 -3.82 -13.60
CA CYS A 171 3.68 -4.89 -12.82
C CYS A 171 4.45 -6.23 -12.80
N ASN A 172 5.27 -6.50 -13.82
CA ASN A 172 6.21 -7.64 -13.88
C ASN A 172 7.60 -7.37 -13.27
N THR A 173 7.88 -6.18 -12.74
CA THR A 173 9.17 -5.93 -12.08
C THR A 173 9.23 -6.72 -10.77
N LEU A 174 10.21 -7.62 -10.64
CA LEU A 174 10.48 -8.32 -9.39
C LEU A 174 10.95 -7.32 -8.33
N HIS A 175 10.23 -7.31 -7.22
CA HIS A 175 10.54 -6.47 -6.08
C HIS A 175 10.28 -7.22 -4.77
N HIS A 176 10.95 -6.80 -3.71
CA HIS A 176 10.76 -7.32 -2.35
C HIS A 176 11.04 -6.24 -1.32
N SER A 177 10.69 -6.50 -0.06
CA SER A 177 11.18 -5.69 1.05
C SER A 177 11.53 -6.59 2.22
N SER A 178 12.74 -6.39 2.73
CA SER A 178 13.21 -7.07 3.93
C SER A 178 12.33 -6.77 5.16
N ALA A 179 12.55 -7.53 6.22
CA ALA A 179 11.91 -7.27 7.51
C ALA A 179 12.51 -6.01 8.13
N ASN A 180 11.68 -5.07 8.60
CA ASN A 180 12.19 -3.86 9.23
C ASN A 180 12.63 -4.18 10.65
N ARG A 181 13.95 -4.23 10.86
CA ARG A 181 14.58 -4.47 12.17
C ARG A 181 15.15 -3.21 12.80
N SER A 182 15.05 -2.07 12.11
CA SER A 182 15.54 -0.79 12.60
C SER A 182 14.59 -0.17 13.64
N ASN A 183 15.05 0.94 14.23
CA ASN A 183 14.23 1.79 15.10
C ASN A 183 13.38 2.81 14.33
N LEU A 184 13.45 2.83 13.00
CA LEU A 184 12.76 3.79 12.16
C LEU A 184 11.61 3.11 11.45
N ARG A 185 10.42 3.72 11.51
CA ARG A 185 9.30 3.30 10.66
C ARG A 185 9.56 3.65 9.20
N ARG A 186 8.84 2.98 8.30
CA ARG A 186 8.88 3.26 6.86
C ARG A 186 7.51 3.09 6.22
N TRP A 187 6.75 4.18 6.16
CA TRP A 187 5.45 4.20 5.51
C TRP A 187 5.56 4.65 4.06
N ALA A 188 4.66 4.10 3.24
CA ALA A 188 4.53 4.47 1.86
C ALA A 188 3.09 4.37 1.38
N TYR A 189 2.77 5.22 0.43
CA TYR A 189 1.50 5.19 -0.28
C TYR A 189 1.72 4.58 -1.66
N ILE A 190 0.90 3.60 -2.01
CA ILE A 190 1.03 2.85 -3.25
C ILE A 190 -0.24 3.04 -4.05
N MET A 191 -0.09 3.42 -5.32
CA MET A 191 -1.18 3.51 -6.30
C MET A 191 -0.83 2.61 -7.47
N CYS A 192 -1.79 1.86 -7.95
CA CYS A 192 -1.60 1.00 -9.11
C CYS A 192 -2.45 1.54 -10.26
N TYR A 193 -1.91 1.55 -11.47
CA TYR A 193 -2.61 1.99 -12.67
C TYR A 193 -2.66 0.86 -13.68
N ASN A 194 -3.78 0.76 -14.38
CA ASN A 194 -3.98 -0.17 -15.47
C ASN A 194 -4.34 0.60 -16.74
N LYS A 195 -3.94 0.09 -17.90
CA LYS A 195 -4.30 0.69 -19.19
C LYS A 195 -5.81 0.57 -19.41
N ALA A 196 -6.43 1.62 -19.95
CA ALA A 196 -7.88 1.66 -20.20
C ALA A 196 -8.37 0.50 -21.09
N THR A 197 -7.53 0.08 -22.04
CA THR A 197 -7.80 -1.04 -22.96
C THR A 197 -7.59 -2.42 -22.33
N ASN A 198 -7.12 -2.51 -21.09
CA ASN A 198 -6.80 -3.76 -20.38
C ASN A 198 -7.75 -3.98 -19.19
N ASN A 199 -9.02 -3.64 -19.37
CA ASN A 199 -10.06 -3.84 -18.35
C ASN A 199 -10.20 -5.33 -17.97
N PRO A 200 -10.33 -5.70 -16.67
CA PRO A 200 -10.53 -7.09 -16.27
C PRO A 200 -11.69 -7.79 -16.98
N THR A 201 -11.48 -9.04 -17.39
CA THR A 201 -12.48 -9.86 -18.12
C THR A 201 -13.69 -10.28 -17.29
N PHE A 202 -13.60 -10.16 -15.96
CA PHE A 202 -14.69 -10.42 -15.03
C PHE A 202 -14.63 -9.44 -13.85
N ALA A 203 -15.77 -9.26 -13.17
CA ALA A 203 -15.84 -8.42 -11.99
C ALA A 203 -15.04 -9.04 -10.84
N HIS A 204 -14.24 -8.21 -10.18
CA HIS A 204 -13.43 -8.57 -9.03
C HIS A 204 -13.52 -7.44 -8.00
N HIS A 205 -12.92 -7.61 -6.80
CA HIS A 205 -12.92 -6.56 -5.78
C HIS A 205 -12.02 -5.36 -6.14
N HIS A 206 -11.16 -5.49 -7.16
CA HIS A 206 -10.39 -4.38 -7.72
C HIS A 206 -11.18 -3.65 -8.81
N ALA A 207 -10.84 -2.38 -9.06
CA ALA A 207 -11.59 -1.54 -9.97
C ALA A 207 -11.55 -2.06 -11.43
N GLN A 208 -12.71 -2.00 -12.08
CA GLN A 208 -12.79 -2.00 -13.53
C GLN A 208 -12.57 -0.58 -14.07
N TYR A 209 -12.38 -0.46 -15.39
CA TYR A 209 -12.12 0.81 -16.04
C TYR A 209 -13.10 1.89 -15.55
N THR A 210 -12.51 2.92 -14.94
CA THR A 210 -13.20 4.12 -14.48
C THR A 210 -12.37 5.31 -14.94
N PRO A 211 -12.90 6.24 -15.75
CA PRO A 211 -12.14 7.39 -16.20
C PRO A 211 -11.58 8.21 -15.02
N ILE A 212 -10.32 8.62 -15.10
CA ILE A 212 -9.72 9.51 -14.10
C ILE A 212 -10.09 10.96 -14.45
N GLU A 213 -10.71 11.66 -13.50
CA GLU A 213 -10.87 13.11 -13.55
C GLU A 213 -9.58 13.79 -13.07
N LYS A 214 -8.78 14.25 -14.03
CA LYS A 214 -7.51 14.91 -13.77
C LYS A 214 -7.72 16.19 -12.98
N VAL A 215 -6.90 16.38 -11.95
CA VAL A 215 -6.84 17.62 -11.17
C VAL A 215 -5.46 18.26 -11.32
N PRO A 216 -5.33 19.61 -11.27
CA PRO A 216 -4.03 20.25 -11.31
C PRO A 216 -3.17 19.80 -10.13
N ASN A 217 -1.84 19.81 -10.27
CA ASN A 217 -0.94 19.45 -9.17
C ASN A 217 -1.14 20.32 -7.91
N SER A 218 -1.65 21.56 -8.06
CA SER A 218 -2.00 22.44 -6.94
C SER A 218 -3.16 21.91 -6.11
N ALA A 219 -3.98 21.01 -6.66
CA ALA A 219 -5.17 20.48 -6.00
C ALA A 219 -4.85 19.79 -4.68
N ILE A 220 -3.67 19.18 -4.50
CA ILE A 220 -3.28 18.58 -3.21
C ILE A 220 -3.04 19.64 -2.12
N LYS A 221 -2.72 20.89 -2.50
CA LYS A 221 -2.53 22.02 -1.58
C LYS A 221 -3.80 22.83 -1.40
N GLU A 222 -4.66 22.82 -2.41
CA GLU A 222 -5.90 23.61 -2.48
C GLU A 222 -7.14 22.80 -2.07
N CYS A 223 -7.02 21.47 -1.97
CA CYS A 223 -8.11 20.63 -1.51
C CYS A 223 -8.48 21.04 -0.10
N THR A 224 -9.76 21.34 0.10
CA THR A 224 -10.29 21.60 1.43
C THR A 224 -10.16 20.30 2.22
N ASN A 225 -9.44 20.37 3.33
CA ASN A 225 -9.56 19.35 4.36
C ASN A 225 -11.03 19.29 4.74
N LEU A 226 -11.68 18.17 4.45
CA LEU A 226 -12.95 17.88 5.06
C LEU A 226 -12.69 17.58 6.54
N THR A 227 -13.62 17.99 7.39
CA THR A 227 -13.54 17.83 8.85
C THR A 227 -14.88 17.38 9.46
N ASP A 228 -15.88 17.09 8.64
CA ASP A 228 -17.20 16.59 9.06
C ASP A 228 -17.23 15.11 8.78
N LEU A 229 -17.36 14.28 9.83
CA LEU A 229 -17.13 12.83 9.78
C LEU A 229 -18.40 11.98 9.86
N SER A 230 -19.56 12.58 9.61
CA SER A 230 -20.85 11.96 9.86
C SER A 230 -21.12 10.70 9.01
N GLY A 231 -21.42 9.58 9.69
CA GLY A 231 -21.90 8.33 9.07
C GLY A 231 -20.84 7.33 8.61
N LYS A 232 -19.60 7.45 9.08
CA LYS A 232 -18.46 6.74 8.46
C LYS A 232 -17.81 5.80 9.48
N GLU A 233 -17.99 4.49 9.28
CA GLU A 233 -17.60 3.43 10.21
C GLU A 233 -16.34 2.67 9.73
N PHE A 234 -15.45 2.28 10.65
CA PHE A 234 -14.34 1.37 10.36
C PHE A 234 -14.69 -0.07 10.73
N ILE A 235 -14.42 -1.02 9.83
CA ILE A 235 -14.71 -2.45 9.98
C ILE A 235 -13.96 -3.02 11.19
N HIS A 236 -14.70 -3.67 12.07
CA HIS A 236 -14.14 -4.33 13.25
C HIS A 236 -13.31 -5.56 12.83
N PRO A 237 -12.15 -5.87 13.45
CA PRO A 237 -11.33 -7.04 13.08
C PRO A 237 -12.07 -8.38 13.13
N SER A 238 -13.05 -8.52 14.02
CA SER A 238 -13.91 -9.72 14.08
C SER A 238 -14.86 -9.88 12.89
N GLN A 239 -15.01 -8.84 12.08
CA GLN A 239 -15.85 -8.81 10.88
C GLN A 239 -15.02 -8.99 9.60
N ASN A 240 -13.68 -9.10 9.71
CA ASN A 240 -12.81 -9.35 8.56
C ASN A 240 -11.64 -10.28 8.94
N ALA A 241 -11.67 -11.51 8.44
CA ALA A 241 -10.72 -12.57 8.77
C ALA A 241 -9.24 -12.18 8.54
N SER A 242 -8.97 -11.37 7.52
CA SER A 242 -7.62 -10.93 7.17
C SER A 242 -7.03 -9.98 8.22
N ILE A 243 -7.88 -9.16 8.87
CA ILE A 243 -7.48 -8.23 9.92
C ILE A 243 -7.27 -8.99 11.25
N ALA A 244 -8.08 -10.02 11.51
CA ALA A 244 -7.94 -10.89 12.69
C ALA A 244 -6.61 -11.67 12.71
N GLU A 245 -6.15 -12.19 11.57
CA GLU A 245 -4.86 -12.89 11.47
C GLU A 245 -3.65 -11.96 11.67
N LEU A 246 -3.74 -10.72 11.20
CA LEU A 246 -2.74 -9.68 11.43
C LEU A 246 -2.62 -9.37 12.93
N PHE A 247 -3.74 -9.18 13.62
CA PHE A 247 -3.76 -8.95 15.06
C PHE A 247 -3.12 -10.11 15.85
N ALA A 248 -3.43 -11.36 15.51
CA ALA A 248 -2.85 -12.54 16.18
C ALA A 248 -1.32 -12.64 16.01
N LYS A 249 -0.80 -12.29 14.83
CA LYS A 249 0.66 -12.26 14.56
C LYS A 249 1.41 -11.17 15.35
N TYR A 250 0.78 -10.02 15.57
CA TYR A 250 1.37 -8.92 16.33
C TYR A 250 1.42 -9.23 17.84
N SER A 251 0.39 -9.89 18.38
CA SER A 251 0.35 -10.28 19.80
C SER A 251 1.33 -11.39 20.19
N ALA A 252 1.78 -12.20 19.23
CA ALA A 252 2.70 -13.32 19.48
C ALA A 252 4.19 -12.94 19.48
N ASN A 253 4.56 -11.76 18.98
CA ASN A 253 5.96 -11.30 18.89
C ASN A 253 6.36 -10.35 20.04
N THR A 254 5.47 -10.15 21.03
CA THR A 254 5.66 -9.26 22.19
C THR A 254 5.84 -9.99 23.52
N THR A 255 6.08 -11.31 23.50
CA THR A 255 6.48 -12.13 24.66
C THR A 255 7.87 -12.71 24.48
#